data_AF-A0A5E6QFG7-F1
#
_entry.id   AF-A0A5E6QFG7-F1
#
_cell.length_a   1.000
_cell.length_b   1.000
_cell.length_c   1.000
_cell.angle_alpha   90.00
_cell.angle_beta   90.00
_cell.angle_gamma   90.00
#
_symmetry.space_group_name_H-M   'P 1'
#
loop_
_entity.id
_entity.type
_entity.pdbx_description
1 polymer ?
#
loop_
_entity_poly.entity_id
_entity_poly.type
_entity_poly.pdbx_seq_one_letter_code
_entity_poly.pdbx_strand_id
1 'polypeptide(L)'
;MLDIRLTPLARNAWQVFRLLLNEYGVTAFPTYEQLRNYLASVPCGAQASHETVAKTLTMLRLTRWLSLARRRRDARTGRVLGNLYVLHDRPLSPFEAMQIDPEYMSLVSHTLKHANKGIQRVGLAVLEEISRDPSVQTQLLPSHLQVLTLRLQDQSNNNQQSKAVFEEPVFSSPRKAKAQASESESGLKCPETHSLRHPKSARTLNTKALKTLRTDEGLHEVCELSLPTRFNALTPSQQAGARVALLQLGPDVRQAVLNEWATRCRDTHVRNPAGYLFGIIQKALQGHFTVWAAKEPVSESSPNPSSLKPQRPAERNPSVAHAHLDELKGMLRIR
;
A
#
# COMPACT_ATOMS: atom_id res chain seq x y z
N MET A 1 13.30 -6.08 -9.34
CA MET A 1 12.44 -5.74 -10.50
C MET A 1 13.29 -5.76 -11.77
N LEU A 2 13.18 -6.80 -12.60
CA LEU A 2 14.02 -7.02 -13.79
C LEU A 2 13.22 -6.95 -15.11
N ASP A 3 12.07 -6.27 -15.12
CA ASP A 3 11.29 -6.08 -16.35
C ASP A 3 12.10 -5.26 -17.37
N ILE A 4 12.46 -5.88 -18.49
CA ILE A 4 13.29 -5.28 -19.54
C ILE A 4 12.60 -4.11 -20.26
N ARG A 5 11.27 -4.04 -20.18
CA ARG A 5 10.46 -2.98 -20.82
C ARG A 5 10.57 -1.64 -20.11
N LEU A 6 10.98 -1.66 -18.84
CA LEU A 6 11.14 -0.45 -18.03
C LEU A 6 12.49 0.23 -18.26
N THR A 7 12.48 1.56 -18.27
CA THR A 7 13.72 2.35 -18.20
C THR A 7 14.29 2.31 -16.78
N PRO A 8 15.60 2.55 -16.59
CA PRO A 8 16.19 2.67 -15.25
C PRO A 8 15.46 3.70 -14.37
N LEU A 9 15.05 4.83 -14.97
CA LEU A 9 14.26 5.86 -14.29
C LEU A 9 12.90 5.33 -13.83
N ALA A 10 12.18 4.58 -14.67
CA ALA A 10 10.89 4.02 -14.28
C ALA A 10 11.01 2.95 -13.18
N ARG A 11 12.07 2.14 -13.20
CA ARG A 11 12.36 1.19 -12.10
C ARG A 11 12.67 1.93 -10.80
N ASN A 12 13.50 2.97 -10.86
CA ASN A 12 13.79 3.82 -9.71
C ASN A 12 12.52 4.48 -9.15
N ALA A 13 11.66 5.02 -10.02
CA ALA A 13 10.38 5.60 -9.63
C ALA A 13 9.51 4.63 -8.85
N TRP A 14 9.37 3.40 -9.34
CA TRP A 14 8.62 2.36 -8.65
C TRP A 14 9.18 2.07 -7.25
N GLN A 15 10.50 2.03 -7.09
CA GLN A 15 11.14 1.85 -5.78
C GLN A 15 10.84 3.02 -4.84
N VAL A 16 10.93 4.25 -5.34
CA VAL A 16 10.58 5.46 -4.58
C VAL A 16 9.12 5.41 -4.14
N PHE A 17 8.19 5.04 -5.03
CA PHE A 17 6.77 4.95 -4.68
C PHE A 17 6.54 3.94 -3.56
N ARG A 18 7.22 2.78 -3.61
CA ARG A 18 7.13 1.75 -2.59
C ARG A 18 7.65 2.25 -1.23
N LEU A 19 8.76 3.00 -1.21
CA LEU A 19 9.29 3.58 0.03
C LEU A 19 8.30 4.60 0.63
N LEU A 20 7.80 5.54 -0.18
CA LEU A 20 6.89 6.59 0.29
C LEU A 20 5.53 6.04 0.76
N LEU A 21 5.06 4.93 0.18
CA LEU A 21 3.81 4.28 0.59
C LEU A 21 3.98 3.43 1.86
N ASN A 22 5.17 2.86 2.08
CA ASN A 22 5.45 2.00 3.22
C ASN A 22 5.68 2.76 4.53
N GLU A 23 6.09 4.03 4.48
CA GLU A 23 6.39 4.83 5.69
C GLU A 23 5.17 5.16 6.56
N TYR A 24 3.95 5.16 6.00
CA TYR A 24 2.77 5.67 6.73
C TYR A 24 1.57 4.72 6.75
N GLY A 25 1.72 3.46 6.33
CA GLY A 25 0.75 2.38 6.52
C GLY A 25 -0.56 2.47 5.72
N VAL A 26 -1.04 3.67 5.41
CA VAL A 26 -2.15 3.98 4.48
C VAL A 26 -1.95 5.43 3.99
N THR A 27 -0.89 5.72 3.24
CA THR A 27 -0.71 7.05 2.64
C THR A 27 -1.25 7.10 1.22
N ALA A 28 -1.97 8.19 0.93
CA ALA A 28 -2.34 8.56 -0.42
C ALA A 28 -1.11 8.55 -1.33
N PHE A 29 -1.31 8.15 -2.60
CA PHE A 29 -0.24 8.13 -3.59
C PHE A 29 0.48 9.49 -3.66
N PRO A 30 1.82 9.53 -3.75
CA PRO A 30 2.58 10.78 -3.72
C PRO A 30 2.11 11.80 -4.77
N THR A 31 2.14 13.09 -4.42
CA THR A 31 1.75 14.15 -5.36
C THR A 31 2.77 14.30 -6.47
N TYR A 32 2.34 14.84 -7.62
CA TYR A 32 3.25 15.09 -8.75
C TYR A 32 4.48 15.90 -8.33
N GLU A 33 4.30 16.95 -7.51
CA GLU A 33 5.41 17.77 -7.01
C GLU A 33 6.41 16.98 -6.17
N GLN A 34 5.91 16.10 -5.28
CA GLN A 34 6.78 15.22 -4.50
C GLN A 34 7.57 14.27 -5.40
N LEU A 35 6.93 13.72 -6.43
CA LEU A 35 7.59 12.80 -7.36
C LEU A 35 8.69 13.47 -8.18
N ARG A 36 8.54 14.75 -8.52
CA ARG A 36 9.55 15.47 -9.30
C ARG A 36 10.91 15.56 -8.60
N ASN A 37 10.92 15.61 -7.26
CA ASN A 37 12.16 15.64 -6.47
C ASN A 37 12.96 14.35 -6.61
N TYR A 38 12.28 13.21 -6.68
CA TYR A 38 12.92 11.89 -6.70
C TYR A 38 13.26 11.40 -8.11
N LEU A 39 12.66 11.99 -9.15
CA LEU A 39 12.86 11.57 -10.55
C LEU A 39 13.86 12.45 -11.31
N ALA A 40 14.63 13.29 -10.61
CA ALA A 40 15.68 14.10 -11.21
C ALA A 40 16.82 13.20 -11.74
N SER A 41 17.35 13.52 -12.92
CA SER A 41 18.44 12.76 -13.54
C SER A 41 19.84 13.19 -13.09
N VAL A 42 19.95 14.32 -12.38
CA VAL A 42 21.22 14.93 -11.97
C VAL A 42 21.24 15.07 -10.45
N PRO A 43 22.31 14.63 -9.76
CA PRO A 43 22.43 14.78 -8.31
C PRO A 43 22.44 16.27 -7.93
N CYS A 44 21.68 16.63 -6.88
CA CYS A 44 21.50 18.02 -6.44
C CYS A 44 21.02 18.98 -7.56
N GLY A 45 20.43 18.45 -8.63
CA GLY A 45 19.96 19.22 -9.77
C GLY A 45 18.53 19.71 -9.63
N ALA A 46 18.04 20.38 -10.66
CA ALA A 46 16.65 20.80 -10.75
C ALA A 46 15.68 19.61 -10.70
N GLN A 47 14.50 19.84 -10.13
CA GLN A 47 13.40 18.87 -10.08
C GLN A 47 13.05 18.37 -11.49
N ALA A 48 12.63 17.10 -11.60
CA ALA A 48 12.18 16.55 -12.86
C ALA A 48 10.99 17.34 -13.44
N SER A 49 10.85 17.37 -14.76
CA SER A 49 9.69 18.00 -15.39
C SER A 49 8.40 17.20 -15.13
N HIS A 50 7.23 17.86 -15.18
CA HIS A 50 5.95 17.15 -15.14
C HIS A 50 5.82 16.11 -16.26
N GLU A 51 6.36 16.39 -17.44
CA GLU A 51 6.40 15.44 -18.55
C GLU A 51 7.18 14.17 -18.17
N THR A 52 8.30 14.31 -17.44
CA THR A 52 9.10 13.17 -16.97
C THR A 52 8.31 12.30 -16.01
N VAL A 53 7.59 12.91 -15.06
CA VAL A 53 6.70 12.18 -14.14
C VAL A 53 5.58 11.49 -14.93
N ALA A 54 4.91 12.21 -15.83
CA ALA A 54 3.81 11.67 -16.64
C ALA A 54 4.24 10.49 -17.51
N LYS A 55 5.38 10.62 -18.19
CA LYS A 55 6.00 9.55 -18.97
C LYS A 55 6.33 8.34 -18.11
N THR A 56 6.84 8.57 -16.90
CA THR A 56 7.19 7.50 -15.96
C THR A 56 5.96 6.76 -15.45
N LEU A 57 4.91 7.48 -15.04
CA LEU A 57 3.63 6.89 -14.65
C LEU A 57 2.98 6.14 -15.81
N THR A 58 3.08 6.67 -17.04
CA THR A 58 2.58 6.03 -18.26
C THR A 58 3.29 4.70 -18.48
N MET A 59 4.62 4.67 -18.35
CA MET A 59 5.42 3.45 -18.51
C MET A 59 5.07 2.39 -17.44
N LEU A 60 4.92 2.80 -16.18
CA LEU A 60 4.54 1.89 -15.09
C LEU A 60 3.12 1.35 -15.24
N ARG A 61 2.18 2.17 -15.76
CA ARG A 61 0.83 1.70 -16.11
C ARG A 61 0.83 0.74 -17.28
N LEU A 62 1.55 1.06 -18.36
CA LEU A 62 1.66 0.21 -19.55
C LEU A 62 2.16 -1.19 -19.18
N THR A 63 3.19 -1.24 -18.33
CA THR A 63 3.82 -2.47 -17.84
C THR A 63 3.13 -3.09 -16.62
N ARG A 64 1.98 -2.52 -16.21
CA ARG A 64 1.07 -3.05 -15.17
C ARG A 64 1.70 -3.19 -13.77
N TRP A 65 2.73 -2.40 -13.47
CA TRP A 65 3.27 -2.25 -12.11
C TRP A 65 2.53 -1.18 -11.30
N LEU A 66 1.70 -0.38 -11.98
CA LEU A 66 0.84 0.66 -11.41
C LEU A 66 -0.51 0.62 -12.13
N SER A 67 -1.63 0.72 -11.40
CA SER A 67 -2.97 0.83 -12.00
C SER A 67 -3.66 2.11 -11.57
N LEU A 68 -4.41 2.76 -12.48
CA LEU A 68 -5.29 3.87 -12.14
C LEU A 68 -6.66 3.33 -11.73
N ALA A 69 -6.87 3.10 -10.43
CA ALA A 69 -8.11 2.51 -9.92
C ALA A 69 -9.29 3.47 -10.01
N ARG A 70 -9.08 4.77 -9.76
CA ARG A 70 -10.17 5.75 -9.80
C ARG A 70 -9.67 7.15 -10.10
N ARG A 71 -10.45 7.90 -10.88
CA ARG A 71 -10.34 9.36 -10.90
C ARG A 71 -11.34 9.93 -9.90
N ARG A 72 -10.86 10.50 -8.80
CA ARG A 72 -11.70 11.22 -7.84
C ARG A 72 -12.23 12.44 -8.57
N ARG A 73 -13.56 12.56 -8.67
CA ARG A 73 -14.24 13.74 -9.20
C ARG A 73 -15.05 14.39 -8.08
N ASP A 74 -15.14 15.70 -8.12
CA ASP A 74 -16.03 16.47 -7.25
C ASP A 74 -17.48 16.15 -7.65
N ALA A 75 -18.28 15.69 -6.69
CA ALA A 75 -19.65 15.29 -6.94
C ALA A 75 -20.54 16.46 -7.34
N ARG A 76 -20.21 17.69 -6.93
CA ARG A 76 -21.01 18.89 -7.23
C ARG A 76 -20.62 19.55 -8.55
N THR A 77 -19.32 19.56 -8.89
CA THR A 77 -18.82 20.29 -10.07
C THR A 77 -18.39 19.37 -11.22
N GLY A 78 -18.30 18.06 -10.99
CA GLY A 78 -17.80 17.08 -11.96
C GLY A 78 -16.29 17.18 -12.23
N ARG A 79 -15.59 18.14 -11.61
CA ARG A 79 -14.15 18.37 -11.82
C ARG A 79 -13.33 17.22 -11.25
N VAL A 80 -12.28 16.81 -11.95
CA VAL A 80 -11.35 15.79 -11.45
C VAL A 80 -10.53 16.37 -10.30
N LEU A 81 -10.74 15.84 -9.09
CA LEU A 81 -10.01 16.18 -7.87
C LEU A 81 -8.66 15.46 -7.76
N GLY A 82 -8.49 14.34 -8.47
CA GLY A 82 -7.21 13.63 -8.49
C GLY A 82 -7.30 12.20 -9.00
N ASN A 83 -6.13 11.57 -9.15
CA ASN A 83 -6.00 10.19 -9.61
C ASN A 83 -5.60 9.30 -8.42
N LEU A 84 -6.33 8.21 -8.20
CA LEU A 84 -6.01 7.18 -7.24
C LEU A 84 -5.26 6.06 -7.96
N TYR A 85 -3.98 5.90 -7.62
CA TYR A 85 -3.15 4.85 -8.16
C TYR A 85 -2.96 3.72 -7.14
N VAL A 86 -2.86 2.49 -7.64
CA VAL A 86 -2.51 1.29 -6.88
C VAL A 86 -1.17 0.79 -7.39
N LEU A 87 -0.20 0.67 -6.48
CA LEU A 87 1.12 0.12 -6.75
C LEU A 87 1.10 -1.39 -6.53
N HIS A 88 1.73 -2.15 -7.44
CA HIS A 88 1.77 -3.60 -7.38
C HIS A 88 3.19 -4.11 -7.13
N ASP A 89 3.31 -5.17 -6.33
CA ASP A 89 4.59 -5.87 -6.08
C ASP A 89 5.05 -6.75 -7.25
N ARG A 90 4.13 -7.09 -8.16
CA ARG A 90 4.37 -7.83 -9.41
C ARG A 90 3.60 -7.16 -10.55
N PRO A 91 4.02 -7.31 -11.82
CA PRO A 91 3.19 -6.84 -12.91
C PRO A 91 1.89 -7.67 -12.92
N LEU A 92 0.75 -7.01 -13.05
CA LEU A 92 -0.52 -7.70 -13.19
C LEU A 92 -0.59 -8.47 -14.52
N SER A 93 -1.50 -9.43 -14.62
CA SER A 93 -1.90 -9.97 -15.93
C SER A 93 -2.65 -8.90 -16.73
N PRO A 94 -2.68 -8.98 -18.08
CA PRO A 94 -3.55 -8.16 -18.91
C PRO A 94 -4.99 -8.10 -18.40
N PHE A 95 -5.58 -9.26 -18.06
CA PHE A 95 -6.94 -9.34 -17.55
C PHE A 95 -7.11 -8.63 -16.20
N GLU A 96 -6.23 -8.88 -15.21
CA GLU A 96 -6.24 -8.22 -13.90
C GLU A 96 -6.16 -6.69 -14.06
N ALA A 97 -5.31 -6.19 -14.96
CA ALA A 97 -5.17 -4.77 -15.20
C ALA A 97 -6.43 -4.13 -15.79
N MET A 98 -7.15 -4.84 -16.67
CA MET A 98 -8.43 -4.35 -17.23
C MET A 98 -9.54 -4.28 -16.18
N GLN A 99 -9.53 -5.17 -15.17
CA GLN A 99 -10.50 -5.15 -14.08
C GLN A 99 -10.27 -3.97 -13.12
N ILE A 100 -9.00 -3.62 -12.86
CA ILE A 100 -8.64 -2.57 -11.90
C ILE A 100 -8.60 -1.19 -12.54
N ASP A 101 -8.06 -1.06 -13.76
CA ASP A 101 -7.89 0.20 -14.48
C ASP A 101 -8.81 0.22 -15.72
N PRO A 102 -10.01 0.83 -15.63
CA PRO A 102 -10.98 0.84 -16.73
C PRO A 102 -10.48 1.60 -17.95
N GLU A 103 -9.46 2.46 -17.80
CA GLU A 103 -8.86 3.20 -18.91
C GLU A 103 -7.63 2.49 -19.50
N TYR A 104 -7.26 1.29 -19.03
CA TYR A 104 -6.05 0.60 -19.45
C TYR A 104 -6.01 0.33 -20.96
N MET A 105 -7.10 -0.18 -21.55
CA MET A 105 -7.15 -0.44 -23.00
C MET A 105 -7.08 0.84 -23.83
N SER A 106 -7.69 1.92 -23.32
CA SER A 106 -7.56 3.25 -23.92
C SER A 106 -6.10 3.71 -23.87
N LEU A 107 -5.43 3.57 -22.72
CA LEU A 107 -4.02 3.90 -22.57
C LEU A 107 -3.16 3.13 -23.58
N VAL A 108 -3.34 1.81 -23.70
CA VAL A 108 -2.59 0.99 -24.68
C VAL A 108 -2.81 1.52 -26.10
N SER A 109 -4.06 1.78 -26.50
CA SER A 109 -4.37 2.35 -27.83
C SER A 109 -3.66 3.70 -28.07
N HIS A 110 -3.71 4.62 -27.10
CA HIS A 110 -3.04 5.92 -27.22
C HIS A 110 -1.52 5.79 -27.34
N THR A 111 -0.91 4.80 -26.70
CA THR A 111 0.55 4.61 -26.73
C THR A 111 1.07 4.24 -28.11
N LEU A 112 0.23 3.63 -28.96
CA LEU A 112 0.57 3.30 -30.34
C LEU A 112 0.79 4.54 -31.22
N LYS A 113 0.23 5.69 -30.84
CA LYS A 113 0.39 6.98 -31.54
C LYS A 113 1.22 7.99 -30.73
N HIS A 114 1.88 7.55 -29.66
CA HIS A 114 2.61 8.44 -28.77
C HIS A 114 3.92 8.94 -29.41
N ALA A 115 4.25 10.22 -29.22
CA ALA A 115 5.46 10.84 -29.79
C ALA A 115 6.76 10.14 -29.35
N ASN A 116 6.79 9.67 -28.10
CA ASN A 116 7.92 8.91 -27.58
C ASN A 116 7.97 7.47 -28.12
N LYS A 117 8.98 7.17 -28.95
CA LYS A 117 9.21 5.84 -29.55
C LYS A 117 9.43 4.71 -28.53
N GLY A 118 9.98 5.02 -27.36
CA GLY A 118 10.14 4.04 -26.28
C GLY A 118 8.79 3.57 -25.76
N ILE A 119 7.88 4.52 -25.45
CA ILE A 119 6.50 4.20 -25.06
C ILE A 119 5.77 3.45 -26.18
N GLN A 120 5.91 3.88 -27.43
CA GLN A 120 5.29 3.21 -28.58
C GLN A 120 5.73 1.75 -28.71
N ARG A 121 7.03 1.48 -28.56
CA ARG A 121 7.57 0.11 -28.61
C ARG A 121 7.04 -0.75 -27.47
N VAL A 122 6.97 -0.22 -26.24
CA VAL A 122 6.38 -0.96 -25.12
C VAL A 122 4.88 -1.19 -25.35
N GLY A 123 4.16 -0.20 -25.88
CA GLY A 123 2.75 -0.32 -26.23
C GLY A 123 2.46 -1.43 -27.23
N LEU A 124 3.27 -1.56 -28.28
CA LEU A 124 3.17 -2.64 -29.26
C LEU A 124 3.42 -4.01 -28.61
N ALA A 125 4.48 -4.15 -27.80
CA ALA A 125 4.79 -5.40 -27.11
C ALA A 125 3.67 -5.80 -26.13
N VAL A 126 3.07 -4.82 -25.44
CA VAL A 126 1.94 -5.05 -24.53
C VAL A 126 0.68 -5.44 -25.31
N LEU A 127 0.41 -4.84 -26.47
CA LEU A 127 -0.72 -5.23 -27.30
C LEU A 127 -0.60 -6.67 -27.80
N GLU A 128 0.60 -7.07 -28.20
CA GLU A 128 0.93 -8.44 -28.62
C GLU A 128 0.83 -9.44 -27.46
N GLU A 129 1.15 -9.00 -26.23
CA GLU A 129 0.96 -9.78 -25.01
C GLU A 129 -0.53 -9.95 -24.69
N ILE A 130 -1.33 -8.88 -24.79
CA ILE A 130 -2.78 -8.92 -24.57
C ILE A 130 -3.46 -9.88 -25.56
N SER A 131 -3.07 -9.85 -26.84
CA SER A 131 -3.68 -10.71 -27.86
C SER A 131 -3.40 -12.20 -27.65
N ARG A 132 -2.30 -12.54 -26.95
CA ARG A 132 -1.93 -13.91 -26.60
C ARG A 132 -2.50 -14.39 -25.27
N ASP A 133 -3.11 -13.51 -24.48
CA ASP A 133 -3.62 -13.88 -23.16
C ASP A 133 -4.97 -14.63 -23.28
N PRO A 134 -5.02 -15.93 -22.92
CA PRO A 134 -6.25 -16.70 -23.01
C PRO A 134 -7.33 -16.19 -22.06
N SER A 135 -6.97 -15.57 -20.93
CA SER A 135 -7.94 -15.05 -19.95
C SER A 135 -8.70 -13.85 -20.49
N VAL A 136 -8.04 -12.97 -21.26
CA VAL A 136 -8.68 -11.85 -21.97
C VAL A 136 -9.66 -12.36 -23.02
N GLN A 137 -9.29 -13.40 -23.77
CA GLN A 137 -10.14 -13.96 -24.82
C GLN A 137 -11.35 -14.72 -24.28
N THR A 138 -11.21 -15.41 -23.14
CA THR A 138 -12.25 -16.32 -22.62
C THR A 138 -13.14 -15.68 -21.56
N GLN A 139 -12.67 -14.66 -20.82
CA GLN A 139 -13.38 -14.13 -19.65
C GLN A 139 -14.07 -12.78 -19.88
N LEU A 140 -13.73 -12.04 -20.94
CA LEU A 140 -14.34 -10.72 -21.21
C LEU A 140 -15.66 -10.79 -21.96
N LEU A 141 -15.89 -11.87 -22.72
CA LEU A 141 -17.15 -12.13 -23.41
C LEU A 141 -17.42 -13.63 -23.31
N PRO A 142 -18.49 -14.08 -22.62
CA PRO A 142 -18.92 -15.45 -22.79
C PRO A 142 -19.19 -15.64 -24.29
N SER A 143 -18.58 -16.67 -24.89
CA SER A 143 -18.84 -16.98 -26.29
C SER A 143 -20.35 -17.10 -26.52
N HIS A 144 -20.84 -16.74 -27.72
CA HIS A 144 -22.28 -16.90 -28.02
C HIS A 144 -22.74 -18.34 -27.73
N LEU A 145 -21.86 -19.32 -27.95
CA LEU A 145 -22.07 -20.70 -27.53
C LEU A 145 -22.15 -20.86 -26.01
N GLN A 146 -21.26 -20.29 -25.20
CA GLN A 146 -21.39 -20.29 -23.73
C GLN A 146 -22.65 -19.58 -23.24
N VAL A 147 -23.05 -18.45 -23.84
CA VAL A 147 -24.32 -17.78 -23.51
C VAL A 147 -25.51 -18.69 -23.84
N LEU A 148 -25.47 -19.40 -24.97
CA LEU A 148 -26.48 -20.41 -25.31
C LEU A 148 -26.44 -21.60 -24.36
N THR A 149 -25.26 -22.05 -23.95
CA THR A 149 -25.08 -23.21 -23.06
C THR A 149 -25.59 -22.90 -21.66
N LEU A 150 -25.32 -21.70 -21.14
CA LEU A 150 -25.86 -21.20 -19.88
C LEU A 150 -27.38 -21.09 -19.93
N ARG A 151 -27.94 -20.55 -21.03
CA ARG A 151 -29.40 -20.49 -21.24
C ARG A 151 -30.05 -21.89 -21.31
N LEU A 152 -29.38 -22.86 -21.94
CA LEU A 152 -29.85 -24.24 -21.99
C LEU A 152 -29.76 -24.94 -20.62
N GLN A 153 -28.71 -24.66 -19.83
CA GLN A 153 -28.56 -25.17 -18.47
C GLN A 153 -29.60 -24.57 -17.51
N ASP A 154 -29.91 -23.28 -17.63
CA ASP A 154 -30.99 -22.64 -16.85
C ASP A 154 -32.37 -23.22 -17.21
N GLN A 155 -32.63 -23.54 -18.48
CA GLN A 155 -33.85 -24.24 -18.90
C GLN A 155 -33.91 -25.69 -18.41
N SER A 156 -32.77 -26.39 -18.37
CA SER A 156 -32.69 -27.76 -17.86
C SER A 156 -32.88 -27.82 -16.33
N ASN A 157 -32.31 -26.87 -15.57
CA ASN A 157 -32.50 -26.77 -14.13
C ASN A 157 -33.94 -26.38 -13.74
N ASN A 158 -34.62 -25.55 -14.53
CA ASN A 158 -36.05 -25.27 -14.33
C ASN A 158 -36.95 -26.47 -14.68
N ASN A 159 -36.51 -27.35 -15.58
CA ASN A 159 -37.25 -28.56 -15.95
C ASN A 159 -36.95 -29.77 -15.06
N GLN A 160 -35.91 -29.75 -14.23
CA GLN A 160 -35.61 -30.86 -13.30
C GLN A 160 -36.53 -30.92 -12.07
N GLN A 161 -37.42 -29.95 -11.86
CA GLN A 161 -38.55 -30.12 -10.93
C GLN A 161 -39.72 -30.90 -11.55
N SER A 162 -39.68 -31.24 -12.84
CA SER A 162 -40.78 -31.89 -13.54
C SER A 162 -40.33 -33.10 -14.36
N LYS A 163 -40.44 -34.27 -13.73
CA LYS A 163 -40.62 -35.60 -14.32
C LYS A 163 -39.47 -36.22 -15.13
N ALA A 164 -38.87 -37.21 -14.48
CA ALA A 164 -38.51 -38.48 -15.11
C ALA A 164 -39.65 -39.04 -15.98
N VAL A 165 -39.32 -39.61 -17.14
CA VAL A 165 -39.66 -40.97 -17.59
C VAL A 165 -38.89 -41.29 -18.88
N PHE A 166 -38.41 -42.52 -18.90
CA PHE A 166 -37.75 -43.36 -19.91
C PHE A 166 -38.29 -43.28 -21.36
N GLU A 167 -37.42 -43.50 -22.35
CA GLU A 167 -37.46 -44.58 -23.38
C GLU A 167 -36.49 -44.27 -24.55
N GLU A 168 -35.55 -45.19 -24.81
CA GLU A 168 -34.93 -45.46 -26.13
C GLU A 168 -36.02 -45.94 -27.13
N PRO A 169 -35.85 -46.00 -28.50
CA PRO A 169 -34.72 -46.68 -29.16
C PRO A 169 -34.39 -46.30 -30.66
N VAL A 170 -33.42 -47.05 -31.20
CA VAL A 170 -33.17 -47.50 -32.60
C VAL A 170 -32.32 -46.67 -33.60
N PHE A 171 -31.24 -47.36 -33.98
CA PHE A 171 -30.36 -47.29 -35.16
C PHE A 171 -30.96 -46.88 -36.52
N SER A 172 -30.18 -46.11 -37.29
CA SER A 172 -29.99 -46.36 -38.73
C SER A 172 -28.69 -45.73 -39.26
N SER A 173 -27.85 -46.56 -39.89
CA SER A 173 -26.72 -46.21 -40.77
C SER A 173 -27.22 -46.39 -42.23
N PRO A 174 -26.68 -45.72 -43.29
CA PRO A 174 -25.41 -46.15 -43.88
C PRO A 174 -24.56 -45.09 -44.64
N ARG A 175 -23.23 -45.31 -44.59
CA ARG A 175 -22.18 -45.23 -45.64
C ARG A 175 -22.32 -44.23 -46.82
N LYS A 176 -21.24 -43.46 -47.05
CA LYS A 176 -20.44 -43.51 -48.30
C LYS A 176 -19.01 -43.00 -48.09
N ALA A 177 -18.07 -43.74 -48.68
CA ALA A 177 -16.63 -43.54 -48.67
C ALA A 177 -16.16 -42.56 -49.77
N LYS A 178 -15.03 -41.88 -49.56
CA LYS A 178 -13.82 -42.04 -50.40
C LYS A 178 -12.61 -41.29 -49.83
N ALA A 179 -11.48 -41.96 -49.87
CA ALA A 179 -10.14 -41.48 -49.57
C ALA A 179 -9.48 -40.83 -50.81
N GLN A 180 -8.40 -40.07 -50.55
CA GLN A 180 -7.12 -39.90 -51.30
C GLN A 180 -6.64 -38.44 -51.13
N ALA A 181 -5.49 -38.14 -50.51
CA ALA A 181 -4.08 -38.49 -50.79
C ALA A 181 -3.37 -37.45 -51.68
N SER A 182 -2.03 -37.40 -51.56
CA SER A 182 -1.02 -36.60 -52.28
C SER A 182 -0.58 -35.32 -51.56
N GLU A 183 0.55 -35.32 -50.83
CA GLU A 183 1.96 -35.31 -51.29
C GLU A 183 2.39 -33.97 -51.93
N SER A 184 3.27 -33.23 -51.24
CA SER A 184 4.54 -32.73 -51.80
C SER A 184 5.36 -32.00 -50.73
N GLU A 185 6.66 -32.30 -50.76
CA GLU A 185 7.66 -32.06 -49.73
C GLU A 185 8.39 -30.71 -49.84
N SER A 186 9.02 -30.35 -48.72
CA SER A 186 10.36 -29.75 -48.52
C SER A 186 10.91 -28.65 -49.43
N GLY A 187 11.40 -27.59 -48.77
CA GLY A 187 12.45 -26.70 -49.27
C GLY A 187 13.23 -26.07 -48.12
N LEU A 188 14.35 -26.70 -47.75
CA LEU A 188 15.39 -26.17 -46.87
C LEU A 188 15.94 -24.84 -47.40
N LYS A 189 16.24 -23.89 -46.49
CA LYS A 189 17.49 -23.10 -46.47
C LYS A 189 17.56 -22.19 -45.24
N CYS A 190 18.50 -22.51 -44.35
CA CYS A 190 19.25 -21.49 -43.60
C CYS A 190 20.18 -20.75 -44.56
N PRO A 191 20.63 -19.55 -44.17
CA PRO A 191 22.04 -19.23 -44.34
C PRO A 191 22.71 -18.84 -43.03
N GLU A 192 24.00 -19.10 -43.06
CA GLU A 192 24.96 -19.11 -41.98
C GLU A 192 25.39 -17.71 -41.52
N THR A 193 25.86 -17.74 -40.27
CA THR A 193 26.88 -16.90 -39.64
C THR A 193 27.54 -15.81 -40.51
N HIS A 194 27.37 -14.55 -40.08
CA HIS A 194 28.43 -13.55 -40.20
C HIS A 194 28.69 -12.89 -38.84
N SER A 195 29.83 -13.29 -38.29
CA SER A 195 30.83 -12.48 -37.58
C SER A 195 30.33 -11.46 -36.55
N LEU A 196 30.40 -11.88 -35.28
CA LEU A 196 30.54 -10.97 -34.14
C LEU A 196 31.83 -10.14 -34.30
N ARG A 197 31.69 -8.82 -34.43
CA ARG A 197 32.79 -7.89 -34.20
C ARG A 197 32.27 -6.60 -33.60
N HIS A 198 32.49 -6.46 -32.29
CA HIS A 198 33.00 -5.28 -31.57
C HIS A 198 32.60 -5.39 -30.09
N PRO A 199 33.40 -6.09 -29.25
CA PRO A 199 33.40 -5.78 -27.83
C PRO A 199 34.00 -4.38 -27.67
N LYS A 200 33.19 -3.37 -27.31
CA LYS A 200 33.77 -2.09 -26.91
C LYS A 200 34.45 -2.30 -25.56
N SER A 201 35.75 -2.04 -25.61
CA SER A 201 36.78 -2.29 -24.61
C SER A 201 36.44 -1.81 -23.20
N ALA A 202 36.99 -2.59 -22.27
CA ALA A 202 37.20 -2.26 -20.88
C ALA A 202 37.58 -0.78 -20.67
N ARG A 203 36.73 -0.06 -19.95
CA ARG A 203 37.14 1.16 -19.26
C ARG A 203 37.65 0.71 -17.89
N THR A 204 38.95 0.85 -17.72
CA THR A 204 39.69 0.70 -16.47
C THR A 204 38.98 1.40 -15.31
N LEU A 205 38.38 0.63 -14.41
CA LEU A 205 38.04 1.10 -13.07
C LEU A 205 39.35 1.13 -12.26
N ASN A 206 39.65 2.32 -11.73
CA ASN A 206 40.69 2.54 -10.74
C ASN A 206 40.33 1.72 -9.47
N THR A 207 41.06 0.62 -9.24
CA THR A 207 40.88 -0.31 -8.12
C THR A 207 41.62 0.14 -6.86
N LYS A 208 41.50 1.43 -6.48
CA LYS A 208 42.11 1.95 -5.23
C LYS A 208 41.22 2.83 -4.35
N ALA A 209 39.90 2.90 -4.59
CA ALA A 209 38.98 3.70 -3.77
C ALA A 209 37.83 2.91 -3.09
N LEU A 210 37.92 1.58 -2.99
CA LEU A 210 36.92 0.73 -2.31
C LEU A 210 37.47 0.08 -1.04
N LYS A 211 38.20 0.85 -0.23
CA LYS A 211 38.77 0.36 1.02
C LYS A 211 38.61 1.31 2.20
N THR A 212 37.50 2.06 2.30
CA THR A 212 37.12 2.72 3.57
C THR A 212 35.68 3.25 3.52
N LEU A 213 34.69 2.37 3.45
CA LEU A 213 33.42 2.57 4.15
C LEU A 213 32.93 1.17 4.48
N ARG A 214 33.41 0.71 5.64
CA ARG A 214 32.90 -0.48 6.30
C ARG A 214 31.39 -0.32 6.44
N THR A 215 30.69 -1.39 6.13
CA THR A 215 29.40 -1.77 6.68
C THR A 215 29.18 -1.13 8.04
N ASP A 216 28.22 -0.21 8.12
CA ASP A 216 27.47 -0.04 9.34
C ASP A 216 26.02 -0.38 9.01
N GLU A 217 25.60 -1.51 9.56
CA GLU A 217 24.25 -2.04 9.48
C GLU A 217 23.34 -1.14 10.33
N GLY A 218 22.93 0.00 9.77
CA GLY A 218 21.85 0.83 10.32
C GLY A 218 20.46 0.18 10.23
N LEU A 219 20.38 -1.15 10.29
CA LEU A 219 19.15 -1.93 10.44
C LEU A 219 18.95 -2.43 11.88
N HIS A 220 19.84 -2.08 12.82
CA HIS A 220 19.81 -2.61 14.19
C HIS A 220 19.40 -1.63 15.31
N GLU A 221 19.08 -0.37 15.00
CA GLU A 221 18.81 0.64 16.07
C GLU A 221 17.32 1.00 16.29
N VAL A 222 16.36 0.33 15.64
CA VAL A 222 14.92 0.65 15.79
C VAL A 222 14.10 -0.44 16.50
N CYS A 223 14.73 -1.52 16.97
CA CYS A 223 14.01 -2.62 17.65
C CYS A 223 14.65 -3.13 18.95
N GLU A 224 15.32 -2.28 19.73
CA GLU A 224 15.60 -2.60 21.14
C GLU A 224 14.47 -2.11 22.07
N LEU A 225 13.22 -2.33 21.68
CA LEU A 225 12.13 -2.28 22.65
C LEU A 225 12.03 -3.66 23.26
N SER A 226 12.37 -3.78 24.54
CA SER A 226 12.11 -5.00 25.31
C SER A 226 10.60 -5.10 25.53
N LEU A 227 9.92 -5.63 24.52
CA LEU A 227 8.50 -5.89 24.54
C LEU A 227 8.23 -6.96 25.62
N PRO A 228 7.48 -6.62 26.68
CA PRO A 228 7.19 -7.57 27.74
C PRO A 228 6.48 -8.80 27.15
N THR A 229 6.74 -10.00 27.67
CA THR A 229 6.17 -11.27 27.15
C THR A 229 4.64 -11.24 27.07
N ARG A 230 3.98 -10.45 27.91
CA ARG A 230 2.53 -10.23 27.92
C ARG A 230 2.00 -9.34 26.80
N PHE A 231 2.86 -8.57 26.13
CA PHE A 231 2.50 -7.84 24.92
C PHE A 231 2.09 -8.80 23.80
N ASN A 232 2.72 -9.98 23.74
CA ASN A 232 2.36 -11.04 22.78
C ASN A 232 1.03 -11.74 23.12
N ALA A 233 0.53 -11.59 24.35
CA ALA A 233 -0.76 -12.15 24.77
C ALA A 233 -1.97 -11.26 24.38
N LEU A 234 -1.73 -10.03 23.89
CA LEU A 234 -2.77 -9.14 23.36
C LEU A 234 -3.23 -9.59 21.97
N THR A 235 -4.46 -9.26 21.58
CA THR A 235 -4.96 -9.58 20.23
C THR A 235 -4.14 -8.86 19.16
N PRO A 236 -3.96 -9.44 17.96
CA PRO A 236 -3.10 -8.85 16.92
C PRO A 236 -3.53 -7.44 16.51
N SER A 237 -4.84 -7.12 16.56
CA SER A 237 -5.37 -5.78 16.32
C SER A 237 -4.97 -4.79 17.41
N GLN A 238 -5.00 -5.20 18.68
CA GLN A 238 -4.55 -4.38 19.81
C GLN A 238 -3.04 -4.18 19.79
N GLN A 239 -2.26 -5.20 19.41
CA GLN A 239 -0.82 -5.07 19.25
C GLN A 239 -0.45 -4.09 18.14
N ALA A 240 -1.12 -4.17 16.98
CA ALA A 240 -0.90 -3.23 15.89
C ALA A 240 -1.23 -1.79 16.30
N GLY A 241 -2.39 -1.58 16.95
CA GLY A 241 -2.78 -0.26 17.46
C GLY A 241 -1.82 0.27 18.53
N ALA A 242 -1.36 -0.57 19.46
CA ALA A 242 -0.42 -0.18 20.49
C ALA A 242 0.96 0.16 19.92
N ARG A 243 1.46 -0.59 18.92
CA ARG A 243 2.72 -0.27 18.22
C ARG A 243 2.65 1.09 17.54
N VAL A 244 1.57 1.38 16.81
CA VAL A 244 1.37 2.69 16.16
C VAL A 244 1.33 3.82 17.20
N ALA A 245 0.62 3.63 18.31
CA ALA A 245 0.51 4.64 19.35
C ALA A 245 1.83 4.85 20.12
N LEU A 246 2.64 3.80 20.30
CA LEU A 246 3.99 3.89 20.90
C LEU A 246 5.00 4.57 19.97
N LEU A 247 4.85 4.44 18.65
CA LEU A 247 5.70 5.14 17.67
C LEU A 247 5.50 6.66 17.68
N GLN A 248 4.33 7.13 18.12
CA GLN A 248 4.05 8.56 18.31
C GLN A 248 4.73 9.16 19.55
N LEU A 249 5.28 8.32 20.44
CA LEU A 249 6.03 8.74 21.61
C LEU A 249 7.55 8.69 21.34
N GLY A 250 8.29 9.62 21.97
CA GLY A 250 9.75 9.62 21.96
C GLY A 250 10.35 8.32 22.53
N PRO A 251 11.56 7.93 22.10
CA PRO A 251 12.17 6.64 22.44
C PRO A 251 12.29 6.40 23.95
N ASP A 252 12.64 7.43 24.72
CA ASP A 252 12.84 7.35 26.18
C ASP A 252 11.53 7.07 26.94
N VAL A 253 10.43 7.69 26.49
CA VAL A 253 9.11 7.54 27.11
C VAL A 253 8.49 6.19 26.74
N ARG A 254 8.79 5.67 25.55
CA ARG A 254 8.23 4.41 25.04
C ARG A 254 8.57 3.23 25.94
N GLN A 255 9.83 3.09 26.32
CA GLN A 255 10.28 2.00 27.18
C GLN A 255 9.75 2.17 28.62
N ALA A 256 9.68 3.41 29.12
CA ALA A 256 9.12 3.68 30.44
C ALA A 256 7.62 3.32 30.54
N VAL A 257 6.83 3.60 29.50
CA VAL A 257 5.41 3.21 29.40
C VAL A 257 5.25 1.69 29.40
N LEU A 258 6.08 0.97 28.64
CA LEU A 258 6.06 -0.49 28.59
C LEU A 258 6.46 -1.12 29.94
N ASN A 259 7.45 -0.56 30.61
CA ASN A 259 7.90 -1.02 31.93
C ASN A 259 6.83 -0.79 33.01
N GLU A 260 6.20 0.39 33.04
CA GLU A 260 5.08 0.68 33.95
C GLU A 260 3.92 -0.28 33.71
N TRP A 261 3.53 -0.46 32.44
CA TRP A 261 2.45 -1.37 32.08
C TRP A 261 2.76 -2.82 32.50
N ALA A 262 3.98 -3.28 32.26
CA ALA A 262 4.42 -4.62 32.64
C ALA A 262 4.36 -4.84 34.16
N THR A 263 4.83 -3.86 34.95
CA THR A 263 4.83 -3.90 36.42
C THR A 263 3.42 -3.85 36.99
N ARG A 264 2.56 -2.93 36.51
CA ARG A 264 1.16 -2.85 36.97
C ARG A 264 0.34 -4.08 36.63
N CYS A 265 0.57 -4.67 35.47
CA CYS A 265 -0.07 -5.94 35.16
C CYS A 265 0.42 -7.07 36.09
N ARG A 266 1.61 -6.97 36.73
CA ARG A 266 2.13 -7.98 37.68
C ARG A 266 1.54 -7.76 39.07
N ASP A 267 1.52 -6.51 39.53
CA ASP A 267 1.20 -6.17 40.92
C ASP A 267 -0.30 -5.99 41.17
N THR A 268 -1.06 -5.61 40.14
CA THR A 268 -2.51 -5.38 40.25
C THR A 268 -3.27 -6.28 39.27
N HIS A 269 -4.40 -6.85 39.71
CA HIS A 269 -5.26 -7.67 38.84
C HIS A 269 -6.05 -6.76 37.87
N VAL A 270 -5.37 -6.29 36.82
CA VAL A 270 -5.96 -5.45 35.77
C VAL A 270 -6.89 -6.30 34.90
N ARG A 271 -8.21 -6.08 35.01
CA ARG A 271 -9.24 -6.79 34.21
C ARG A 271 -9.06 -6.62 32.69
N ASN A 272 -8.51 -5.49 32.23
CA ASN A 272 -8.26 -5.22 30.81
C ASN A 272 -6.86 -4.61 30.59
N PRO A 273 -5.83 -5.44 30.37
CA PRO A 273 -4.45 -4.96 30.20
C PRO A 273 -4.29 -4.13 28.92
N ALA A 274 -5.06 -4.42 27.87
CA ALA A 274 -5.02 -3.67 26.61
C ALA A 274 -5.51 -2.23 26.80
N GLY A 275 -6.69 -2.06 27.41
CA GLY A 275 -7.29 -0.75 27.66
C GLY A 275 -6.42 0.11 28.59
N TYR A 276 -5.77 -0.52 29.57
CA TYR A 276 -4.84 0.18 30.45
C TYR A 276 -3.57 0.66 29.72
N LEU A 277 -3.02 -0.15 28.80
CA LEU A 277 -1.89 0.24 27.96
C LEU A 277 -2.22 1.48 27.12
N PHE A 278 -3.36 1.45 26.42
CA PHE A 278 -3.81 2.60 25.63
C PHE A 278 -4.05 3.84 26.49
N GLY A 279 -4.58 3.68 27.70
CA GLY A 279 -4.75 4.77 28.66
C GLY A 279 -3.43 5.42 29.11
N ILE A 280 -2.39 4.61 29.36
CA ILE A 280 -1.06 5.14 29.70
C ILE A 280 -0.43 5.83 28.47
N ILE A 281 -0.53 5.22 27.28
CA ILE A 281 -0.03 5.83 26.04
C ILE A 281 -0.72 7.16 25.77
N GLN A 282 -2.05 7.25 25.95
CA GLN A 282 -2.81 8.48 25.77
C GLN A 282 -2.39 9.57 26.76
N LYS A 283 -2.11 9.22 28.02
CA LYS A 283 -1.55 10.15 29.02
C LYS A 283 -0.15 10.63 28.65
N ALA A 284 0.67 9.75 28.06
CA ALA A 284 2.00 10.09 27.58
C ALA A 284 1.95 11.03 26.36
N LEU A 285 1.00 10.82 25.45
CA LEU A 285 0.78 11.72 24.31
C LEU A 285 0.33 13.12 24.74
N GLN A 286 -0.39 13.22 25.87
CA GLN A 286 -0.81 14.49 26.46
C GLN A 286 0.30 15.17 27.31
N GLY A 287 1.50 14.57 27.40
CA GLY A 287 2.61 15.11 28.19
C GLY A 287 2.46 14.94 29.72
N HIS A 288 1.48 14.17 30.18
CA HIS A 288 1.19 13.95 31.60
C HIS A 288 1.68 12.58 32.11
N PHE A 289 2.64 11.96 31.44
CA PHE A 289 3.18 10.67 31.87
C PHE A 289 4.13 10.85 33.06
N THR A 290 3.73 10.29 34.20
CA THR A 290 4.57 10.16 35.39
C THR A 290 4.91 8.69 35.58
N VAL A 291 6.21 8.37 35.61
CA VAL A 291 6.70 7.02 35.89
C VAL A 291 6.41 6.72 37.36
N TRP A 292 5.40 5.90 37.64
CA TRP A 292 5.01 5.59 39.01
C TRP A 292 5.83 4.42 39.57
N ALA A 293 6.31 3.51 38.72
CA ALA A 293 7.11 2.34 39.08
C ALA A 293 8.49 2.67 39.67
N ALA A 294 8.96 3.92 39.57
CA ALA A 294 10.19 4.37 40.24
C ALA A 294 9.97 4.85 41.68
N LYS A 295 8.72 4.83 42.18
CA LYS A 295 8.39 5.24 43.55
C LYS A 295 8.09 4.01 44.39
N GLU A 296 9.15 3.36 44.89
CA GLU A 296 8.98 2.35 45.95
C GLU A 296 8.40 3.00 47.22
N PRO A 297 7.53 2.27 47.96
CA PRO A 297 6.99 2.72 49.22
C PRO A 297 7.99 2.45 50.34
N VAL A 298 8.89 3.40 50.62
CA VAL A 298 9.61 3.39 51.90
C VAL A 298 8.63 3.86 52.98
N SER A 299 8.13 2.89 53.75
CA SER A 299 7.49 3.15 55.05
C SER A 299 8.59 3.20 56.12
N GLU A 300 8.31 3.99 57.18
CA GLU A 300 9.13 4.29 58.37
C GLU A 300 10.10 5.46 58.18
N SER A 301 10.01 6.59 58.88
CA SER A 301 9.34 6.92 60.14
C SER A 301 9.11 8.44 60.22
N SER A 302 7.93 8.86 60.69
CA SER A 302 7.69 10.25 61.11
C SER A 302 8.55 10.58 62.35
N PRO A 303 8.82 11.88 62.55
CA PRO A 303 8.20 12.53 63.71
C PRO A 303 7.15 13.54 63.24
N ASN A 304 5.93 13.34 63.73
CA ASN A 304 4.79 14.26 63.69
C ASN A 304 5.00 15.41 64.73
N PRO A 305 4.14 16.45 64.83
CA PRO A 305 3.02 16.82 63.96
C PRO A 305 2.93 18.35 63.66
N SER A 306 2.30 18.71 62.55
CA SER A 306 1.20 19.68 62.59
C SER A 306 0.27 19.43 61.40
N SER A 307 -0.90 18.94 61.76
CA SER A 307 -2.01 18.51 60.93
C SER A 307 -2.55 19.60 60.02
N LEU A 308 -2.92 19.28 58.78
CA LEU A 308 -4.20 19.72 58.22
C LEU A 308 -4.75 18.64 57.26
N LYS A 309 -5.95 18.15 57.61
CA LYS A 309 -6.75 17.18 56.84
C LYS A 309 -7.28 17.78 55.52
N PRO A 310 -7.75 16.94 54.57
CA PRO A 310 -8.32 17.38 53.30
C PRO A 310 -9.70 18.00 53.49
N GLN A 311 -9.91 19.22 52.97
CA GLN A 311 -11.23 19.86 52.96
C GLN A 311 -12.09 19.36 51.80
N ARG A 312 -13.35 19.07 52.12
CA ARG A 312 -14.50 18.85 51.22
C ARG A 312 -14.73 20.06 50.29
N PRO A 313 -15.53 19.92 49.20
CA PRO A 313 -15.82 21.02 48.29
C PRO A 313 -16.59 22.10 49.05
N ALA A 314 -15.99 23.27 49.25
CA ALA A 314 -16.63 24.39 49.93
C ALA A 314 -17.68 25.04 49.01
N GLU A 315 -18.86 25.24 49.57
CA GLU A 315 -19.96 26.02 49.00
C GLU A 315 -19.47 27.42 48.61
N ARG A 316 -19.79 27.81 47.37
CA ARG A 316 -19.36 29.05 46.74
C ARG A 316 -20.17 30.21 47.33
N ASN A 317 -19.58 30.99 48.24
CA ASN A 317 -20.23 32.17 48.82
C ASN A 317 -20.46 33.26 47.75
N PRO A 318 -21.72 33.61 47.42
CA PRO A 318 -22.04 34.56 46.34
C PRO A 318 -21.62 36.00 46.65
N SER A 319 -21.42 36.33 47.93
CA SER A 319 -20.99 37.66 48.36
C SER A 319 -19.56 38.00 47.90
N VAL A 320 -18.68 37.01 47.81
CA VAL A 320 -17.30 37.20 47.31
C VAL A 320 -17.30 37.43 45.80
N ALA A 321 -18.21 36.77 45.06
CA ALA A 321 -18.37 37.00 43.63
C ALA A 321 -18.92 38.39 43.31
N HIS A 322 -19.85 38.90 44.14
CA HIS A 322 -20.37 40.27 43.99
C HIS A 322 -19.32 41.33 44.31
N ALA A 323 -18.48 41.13 45.32
CA ALA A 323 -17.37 42.03 45.62
C ALA A 323 -16.38 42.17 44.43
N HIS A 324 -16.04 41.05 43.79
CA HIS A 324 -15.19 41.08 42.59
C HIS A 324 -15.88 41.70 41.36
N LEU A 325 -17.21 41.54 41.23
CA LEU A 325 -17.97 42.18 40.15
C LEU A 325 -18.08 43.70 40.34
N ASP A 326 -18.20 44.18 41.59
CA ASP A 326 -18.22 45.61 41.88
C ASP A 326 -16.83 46.26 41.73
N GLU A 327 -15.76 45.53 42.05
CA GLU A 327 -14.38 45.92 41.76
C GLU A 327 -14.15 46.07 40.25
N LEU A 328 -14.59 45.10 39.44
CA LEU A 328 -14.50 45.15 37.98
C LEU A 328 -15.36 46.26 37.36
N LYS A 329 -16.54 46.55 37.93
CA LYS A 329 -17.39 47.68 37.51
C LYS A 329 -16.80 49.03 37.88
N GLY A 330 -16.02 49.11 38.98
CA GLY A 330 -15.26 50.31 39.34
C GLY A 330 -14.11 50.59 38.37
N MET A 331 -13.42 49.54 37.91
CA MET A 331 -12.31 49.64 36.96
C MET A 331 -12.76 50.00 35.53
N LEU A 332 -13.98 49.67 35.14
CA LEU A 332 -14.52 49.92 33.79
C LEU A 332 -15.36 51.21 33.68
N ARG A 333 -15.41 52.07 34.71
CA ARG A 333 -16.04 53.40 34.64
C ARG A 333 -15.18 54.38 33.86
N ILE A 334 -15.28 54.30 32.55
CA ILE A 334 -15.07 55.43 31.63
C ILE A 334 -16.27 56.38 31.82
N ARG A 335 -15.99 57.68 31.92
CA ARG A 335 -16.94 58.78 32.08
C ARG A 335 -18.05 58.78 31.04
#